data_AF-A0A7C4KJZ3-F1
#
_entry.id   AF-A0A7C4KJZ3-F1
#
_cell.length_a   1.000
_cell.length_b   1.000
_cell.length_c   1.000
_cell.angle_alpha   90.00
_cell.angle_beta   90.00
_cell.angle_gamma   90.00
#
_symmetry.space_group_name_H-M   'P 1'
#
loop_
_entity.id
_entity.type
_entity.pdbx_description
1 polymer ?
#
loop_
_entity_poly.entity_id
_entity_poly.type
_entity_poly.pdbx_seq_one_letter_code
_entity_poly.pdbx_strand_id
1 'polypeptide(L)'
;MRRFWTWLLMLMVVVSPLAAAELMRFKLTDGSTLEGEIGKFSFTKEGLMVRLPNGKYSPRVRWTNISKESLEQLAEVKDALPFIESLLEPPEEVKFEVEEKAREAARVIKINPVPTRPERPVAPSRFTALFVSPVTLVLLLLIWGGSLYASYEIAIFKNRPVALVMPIAAVFPVVGPLVFFCMPAAPVKSAEELEAEAAAAMQEGEVVEEGAEMAQEQQTQVEPEPTAPAEPQYPPPQVFKRGQFIFNRRFFETKFAAFFRPVLGEEEKDMVIIIRSARGEYLGHRFSKAEANHVFLQIYKGNASEEVMLPYVEINEIIIKHKDAPMP
;
A
#
# COMPACT_ATOMS: atom_id res chain seq x y z
N MET A 1 67.60 -34.11 -43.23
CA MET A 1 66.25 -33.66 -43.67
C MET A 1 66.02 -32.15 -43.59
N ARG A 2 66.29 -31.45 -42.46
CA ARG A 2 66.03 -29.98 -42.35
C ARG A 2 66.75 -29.10 -43.38
N ARG A 3 67.97 -29.46 -43.82
CA ARG A 3 68.76 -28.68 -44.79
C ARG A 3 68.30 -28.81 -46.25
N PHE A 4 67.61 -29.91 -46.57
CA PHE A 4 67.02 -30.13 -47.90
C PHE A 4 65.76 -29.27 -48.09
N TRP A 5 64.96 -29.15 -47.02
CA TRP A 5 63.77 -28.30 -47.02
C TRP A 5 64.14 -26.83 -47.21
N THR A 6 65.19 -26.33 -46.56
CA THR A 6 65.61 -24.94 -46.73
C THR A 6 66.07 -24.62 -48.15
N TRP A 7 66.70 -25.56 -48.85
CA TRP A 7 67.08 -25.40 -50.26
C TRP A 7 65.86 -25.46 -51.20
N LEU A 8 64.92 -26.35 -50.95
CA LEU A 8 63.65 -26.43 -51.69
C LEU A 8 62.84 -25.13 -51.56
N LEU A 9 62.80 -24.55 -50.35
CA LEU A 9 62.07 -23.31 -50.08
C LEU A 9 62.73 -22.11 -50.77
N MET A 10 64.06 -22.07 -50.85
CA MET A 10 64.75 -21.01 -51.56
C MET A 10 64.58 -21.11 -53.08
N LEU A 11 64.52 -22.33 -53.63
CA LEU A 11 64.29 -22.55 -55.06
C LEU A 11 62.85 -22.16 -55.47
N MET A 12 61.87 -22.36 -54.58
CA MET A 12 60.49 -21.91 -54.77
C MET A 12 60.31 -20.39 -54.72
N VAL A 13 61.20 -19.64 -54.05
CA VAL A 13 61.14 -18.16 -54.01
C VAL A 13 61.75 -17.53 -55.27
N VAL A 14 62.67 -18.21 -55.95
CA VAL A 14 63.30 -17.71 -57.19
C VAL A 14 62.40 -17.94 -58.42
N VAL A 15 61.48 -18.90 -58.36
CA VAL A 15 60.47 -19.13 -59.41
C VAL A 15 59.16 -18.42 -59.04
N SER A 16 59.23 -17.10 -58.86
CA SER A 16 58.03 -16.26 -58.79
C SER A 16 57.70 -15.75 -60.19
N PRO A 17 56.47 -15.91 -60.69
CA PRO A 17 56.16 -15.67 -62.09
C PRO A 17 56.23 -14.18 -62.44
N LEU A 18 57.06 -13.90 -63.44
CA LEU A 18 57.04 -12.65 -64.21
C LEU A 18 55.64 -12.50 -64.82
N ALA A 19 54.94 -11.42 -64.48
CA ALA A 19 53.55 -11.18 -64.84
C ALA A 19 53.31 -11.40 -66.34
N ALA A 20 52.45 -12.37 -66.67
CA ALA A 20 51.91 -12.54 -68.00
C ALA A 20 51.06 -11.30 -68.31
N ALA A 21 51.49 -10.52 -69.31
CA ALA A 21 50.72 -9.42 -69.84
C ALA A 21 49.89 -9.93 -71.01
N GLU A 22 48.57 -9.83 -70.91
CA GLU A 22 47.64 -10.29 -71.93
C GLU A 22 47.45 -9.20 -73.00
N LEU A 23 47.65 -9.59 -74.27
CA LEU A 23 47.29 -8.77 -75.43
C LEU A 23 45.78 -8.86 -75.63
N MET A 24 45.07 -7.77 -75.37
CA MET A 24 43.61 -7.72 -75.57
C MET A 24 43.23 -6.76 -76.69
N ARG A 25 42.12 -7.10 -77.36
CA ARG A 25 41.52 -6.31 -78.45
C ARG A 25 40.19 -5.76 -77.96
N PHE A 26 40.04 -4.44 -77.94
CA PHE A 26 38.81 -3.77 -77.50
C PHE A 26 38.09 -3.14 -78.68
N LYS A 27 36.76 -3.24 -78.69
CA LYS A 27 35.90 -2.51 -79.61
C LYS A 27 35.33 -1.27 -78.93
N LEU A 28 35.50 -0.11 -79.56
CA LEU A 28 34.79 1.12 -79.18
C LEU A 28 33.38 1.13 -79.75
N THR A 29 32.50 1.93 -79.14
CA THR A 29 31.13 2.21 -79.62
C THR A 29 31.09 2.77 -81.03
N ASP A 30 32.18 3.42 -81.46
CA ASP A 30 32.32 4.04 -82.78
C ASP A 30 32.77 3.04 -83.87
N GLY A 31 32.90 1.75 -83.54
CA GLY A 31 33.29 0.67 -84.46
C GLY A 31 34.80 0.52 -84.68
N SER A 32 35.62 1.36 -84.06
CA SER A 32 37.08 1.25 -84.10
C SER A 32 37.61 0.22 -83.09
N THR A 33 38.68 -0.49 -83.44
CA THR A 33 39.33 -1.49 -82.59
C THR A 33 40.65 -0.97 -82.04
N LEU A 34 40.85 -1.09 -80.73
CA LEU A 34 42.11 -0.79 -80.05
C LEU A 34 42.77 -2.09 -79.60
N GLU A 35 43.96 -2.35 -80.11
CA GLU A 35 44.76 -3.50 -79.72
C GLU A 35 45.96 -3.05 -78.88
N GLY A 36 46.15 -3.67 -77.72
CA GLY A 36 47.37 -3.47 -76.97
C GLY A 36 47.35 -4.11 -75.60
N GLU A 37 48.44 -3.87 -74.88
CA GLU A 37 48.71 -4.47 -73.58
C GLU A 37 48.05 -3.65 -72.48
N ILE A 38 47.33 -4.33 -71.58
CA ILE A 38 46.78 -3.72 -70.37
C ILE A 38 47.78 -3.90 -69.23
N GLY A 39 48.28 -2.80 -68.70
CA GLY A 39 49.10 -2.81 -67.49
C GLY A 39 48.29 -2.50 -66.24
N LYS A 40 48.86 -2.74 -65.06
CA LYS A 40 48.25 -2.38 -63.76
C LYS A 40 47.88 -0.89 -63.61
N PHE A 41 48.48 0.00 -64.42
CA PHE A 41 48.21 1.45 -64.42
C PHE A 41 47.32 1.92 -65.58
N SER A 42 46.75 0.99 -66.36
CA SER A 42 45.89 1.29 -67.50
C SER A 42 44.48 1.77 -67.09
N PHE A 43 44.10 1.57 -65.83
CA PHE A 43 42.77 1.84 -65.31
C PHE A 43 42.75 3.14 -64.50
N THR A 44 41.93 4.10 -64.92
CA THR A 44 41.68 5.32 -64.15
C THR A 44 40.18 5.63 -64.13
N LYS A 45 39.73 6.47 -63.19
CA LYS A 45 38.31 6.87 -63.08
C LYS A 45 37.74 7.49 -64.36
N GLU A 46 38.60 8.11 -65.16
CA GLU A 46 38.19 8.84 -66.38
C GLU A 46 38.17 7.95 -67.63
N GLY A 47 38.90 6.83 -67.63
CA GLY A 47 38.98 5.96 -68.79
C GLY A 47 40.12 4.96 -68.79
N LEU A 48 40.16 4.17 -69.85
CA LEU A 48 41.15 3.15 -70.15
C LEU A 48 42.28 3.73 -71.01
N MET A 49 43.52 3.41 -70.64
CA MET A 49 44.72 3.69 -71.44
C MET A 49 45.42 2.37 -71.78
N VAL A 50 45.56 2.09 -73.07
CA VAL A 50 46.18 0.83 -73.54
C VAL A 50 47.60 1.13 -74.03
N ARG A 51 48.55 0.26 -73.72
CA ARG A 51 49.92 0.37 -74.27
C ARG A 51 49.94 -0.25 -75.66
N LEU A 52 50.20 0.55 -76.69
CA LEU A 52 50.30 0.06 -78.06
C LEU A 52 51.59 -0.76 -78.23
N PRO A 53 51.65 -1.65 -79.24
CA PRO A 53 52.87 -2.41 -79.59
C PRO A 53 54.10 -1.53 -79.82
N ASN A 54 53.88 -0.26 -80.18
CA ASN A 54 54.89 0.75 -80.49
C ASN A 54 55.55 1.32 -79.22
N GLY A 55 55.21 0.82 -78.04
CA GLY A 55 55.74 1.27 -76.74
C GLY A 55 55.15 2.59 -76.22
N LYS A 56 54.21 3.21 -76.95
CA LYS A 56 53.47 4.42 -76.56
C LYS A 56 52.08 4.08 -76.01
N TYR A 57 51.55 4.92 -75.13
CA TYR A 57 50.18 4.78 -74.62
C TYR A 57 49.15 5.41 -75.58
N SER A 58 47.97 4.79 -75.68
CA SER A 58 46.83 5.33 -76.41
C SER A 58 46.30 6.61 -75.74
N PRO A 59 45.59 7.49 -76.47
CA PRO A 59 44.74 8.48 -75.82
C PRO A 59 43.75 7.78 -74.87
N ARG A 60 43.39 8.46 -73.79
CA ARG A 60 42.48 7.94 -72.77
C ARG A 60 41.07 7.80 -73.36
N VAL A 61 40.58 6.57 -73.40
CA VAL A 61 39.22 6.28 -73.87
C VAL A 61 38.28 6.25 -72.68
N ARG A 62 37.22 7.06 -72.72
CA ARG A 62 36.21 7.07 -71.66
C ARG A 62 35.47 5.74 -71.60
N TRP A 63 35.13 5.31 -70.38
CA TRP A 63 34.41 4.07 -70.13
C TRP A 63 33.08 3.95 -70.87
N THR A 64 32.40 5.08 -71.11
CA THR A 64 31.14 5.16 -71.87
C THR A 64 31.28 4.84 -73.36
N ASN A 65 32.49 4.99 -73.91
CA ASN A 65 32.74 4.82 -75.35
C ASN A 65 33.26 3.40 -75.66
N ILE A 66 33.34 2.53 -74.66
CA ILE A 66 33.73 1.13 -74.82
C ILE A 66 32.44 0.32 -75.06
N SER A 67 32.47 -0.60 -76.01
CA SER A 67 31.32 -1.47 -76.29
C SER A 67 31.02 -2.39 -75.10
N LYS A 68 29.74 -2.81 -74.95
CA LYS A 68 29.32 -3.71 -73.87
C LYS A 68 30.09 -5.04 -73.88
N GLU A 69 30.32 -5.61 -75.07
CA GLU A 69 31.14 -6.83 -75.24
C GLU A 69 32.55 -6.69 -74.66
N SER A 70 33.19 -5.53 -74.87
CA SER A 70 34.52 -5.26 -74.32
C SER A 70 34.46 -4.97 -72.82
N LEU A 71 33.42 -4.29 -72.32
CA LEU A 71 33.26 -4.04 -70.88
C LEU A 71 33.07 -5.34 -70.08
N GLU A 72 32.39 -6.34 -70.65
CA GLU A 72 32.28 -7.69 -70.07
C GLU A 72 33.64 -8.40 -70.01
N GLN A 73 34.45 -8.32 -71.07
CA GLN A 73 35.82 -8.86 -71.06
C GLN A 73 36.71 -8.15 -70.04
N LEU A 74 36.55 -6.83 -69.86
CA LEU A 74 37.26 -6.11 -68.81
C LEU A 74 36.75 -6.44 -67.40
N ALA A 75 35.54 -6.96 -67.25
CA ALA A 75 35.02 -7.38 -65.94
C ALA A 75 35.76 -8.61 -65.39
N GLU A 76 36.39 -9.41 -66.25
CA GLU A 76 37.27 -10.50 -65.80
C GLU A 76 38.55 -9.97 -65.12
N VAL A 77 38.94 -8.73 -65.43
CA VAL A 77 40.11 -8.08 -64.83
C VAL A 77 39.73 -7.40 -63.50
N LYS A 78 40.22 -7.96 -62.39
CA LYS A 78 39.95 -7.48 -61.02
C LYS A 78 40.19 -5.98 -60.81
N ASP A 79 41.18 -5.42 -61.50
CA ASP A 79 41.57 -4.01 -61.36
C ASP A 79 40.63 -3.05 -62.14
N ALA A 80 39.86 -3.56 -63.11
CA ALA A 80 38.92 -2.78 -63.92
C ALA A 80 37.48 -2.78 -63.36
N LEU A 81 37.10 -3.83 -62.62
CA LEU A 81 35.79 -4.00 -61.96
C LEU A 81 35.22 -2.75 -61.29
N PRO A 82 35.94 -2.03 -60.39
CA PRO A 82 35.35 -0.90 -59.66
C PRO A 82 34.99 0.30 -60.55
N PHE A 83 35.51 0.36 -61.78
CA PHE A 83 35.21 1.45 -62.72
C PHE A 83 34.07 1.10 -63.67
N ILE A 84 33.79 -0.18 -63.86
CA ILE A 84 32.82 -0.71 -64.83
C ILE A 84 31.54 -1.21 -64.14
N GLU A 85 31.58 -1.52 -62.84
CA GLU A 85 30.44 -2.03 -62.07
C GLU A 85 29.17 -1.17 -62.20
N SER A 86 29.31 0.14 -62.36
CA SER A 86 28.17 1.05 -62.58
C SER A 86 27.64 1.05 -64.02
N LEU A 87 28.44 0.61 -64.98
CA LEU A 87 28.12 0.56 -66.41
C LEU A 87 27.67 -0.84 -66.85
N LEU A 88 28.07 -1.88 -66.10
CA LEU A 88 27.62 -3.25 -66.29
C LEU A 88 26.34 -3.45 -65.48
N GLU A 89 25.19 -3.40 -66.15
CA GLU A 89 23.94 -3.76 -65.50
C GLU A 89 24.01 -5.24 -65.07
N PRO A 90 23.82 -5.56 -63.78
CA PRO A 90 23.83 -6.95 -63.37
C PRO A 90 22.68 -7.69 -64.07
N PRO A 91 22.90 -8.94 -64.52
CA PRO A 91 21.85 -9.75 -65.10
C PRO A 91 20.67 -9.82 -64.12
N GLU A 92 19.45 -9.74 -64.64
CA GLU A 92 18.24 -9.57 -63.82
C GLU A 92 18.13 -10.62 -62.70
N GLU A 93 18.57 -11.85 -62.97
CA GLU A 93 18.61 -12.97 -62.02
C GLU A 93 19.41 -12.66 -60.73
N VAL A 94 20.55 -11.98 -60.85
CA VAL A 94 21.39 -11.63 -59.69
C VAL A 94 20.78 -10.50 -58.87
N LYS A 95 20.02 -9.60 -59.50
CA LYS A 95 19.30 -8.53 -58.79
C LYS A 95 18.22 -9.11 -57.87
N PHE A 96 17.47 -10.12 -58.35
CA PHE A 96 16.43 -10.77 -57.56
C PHE A 96 17.02 -11.50 -56.34
N GLU A 97 18.12 -12.23 -56.51
CA GLU A 97 18.76 -12.94 -55.39
C GLU A 97 19.33 -11.99 -54.33
N VAL A 98 19.92 -10.87 -54.74
CA VAL A 98 20.49 -9.88 -53.80
C VAL A 98 19.38 -9.17 -53.03
N GLU A 99 18.27 -8.84 -53.68
CA GLU A 99 17.09 -8.29 -52.99
C GLU A 99 16.48 -9.28 -52.00
N GLU A 100 16.37 -10.56 -52.37
CA GLU A 100 15.82 -11.59 -51.48
C GLU A 100 16.71 -11.77 -50.25
N LYS A 101 18.03 -11.89 -50.44
CA LYS A 101 19.02 -11.97 -49.35
C LYS A 101 19.02 -10.72 -48.47
N ALA A 102 18.82 -9.53 -49.06
CA ALA A 102 18.70 -8.28 -48.30
C ALA A 102 17.42 -8.23 -47.46
N ARG A 103 16.30 -8.71 -48.01
CA ARG A 103 15.01 -8.83 -47.29
C ARG A 103 15.10 -9.86 -46.16
N GLU A 104 15.81 -10.97 -46.37
CA GLU A 104 16.09 -11.96 -45.32
C GLU A 104 17.00 -11.41 -44.23
N ALA A 105 18.07 -10.71 -44.60
CA ALA A 105 18.98 -10.07 -43.64
C ALA A 105 18.28 -8.98 -42.80
N ALA A 106 17.32 -8.26 -43.38
CA ALA A 106 16.51 -7.27 -42.65
C ALA A 106 15.50 -7.92 -41.68
N ARG A 107 15.05 -9.15 -41.94
CA ARG A 107 14.15 -9.90 -41.04
C ARG A 107 14.87 -10.50 -39.84
N VAL A 108 16.17 -10.76 -39.95
CA VAL A 108 16.97 -11.30 -38.83
C VAL A 108 17.43 -10.15 -37.93
N ILE A 109 16.61 -9.82 -36.94
CA ILE A 109 16.99 -8.88 -35.88
C ILE A 109 18.16 -9.51 -35.10
N LYS A 110 19.37 -9.02 -35.34
CA LYS A 110 20.56 -9.38 -34.55
C LYS A 110 20.43 -8.78 -33.15
N ILE A 111 19.87 -9.55 -32.23
CA ILE A 111 19.82 -9.20 -30.80
C ILE A 111 21.25 -9.34 -30.26
N ASN A 112 21.96 -8.22 -30.16
CA ASN A 112 23.24 -8.19 -29.46
C ASN A 112 23.00 -8.53 -27.98
N PRO A 113 23.65 -9.57 -27.42
CA PRO A 113 23.49 -9.90 -26.02
C PRO A 113 24.07 -8.76 -25.19
N VAL A 114 23.20 -8.06 -24.44
CA VAL A 114 23.62 -7.02 -23.50
C VAL A 114 24.38 -7.71 -22.36
N PRO A 115 25.69 -7.42 -22.16
CA PRO A 115 26.55 -8.18 -21.26
C PRO A 115 26.16 -8.08 -19.77
N THR A 116 25.35 -7.10 -19.39
CA THR A 116 24.85 -6.93 -18.02
C THR A 116 23.41 -6.46 -18.07
N ARG A 117 22.48 -7.40 -18.29
CA ARG A 117 21.08 -7.15 -17.98
C ARG A 117 20.98 -6.97 -16.45
N PRO A 118 20.54 -5.81 -15.93
CA PRO A 118 20.27 -5.67 -14.51
C PRO A 118 19.27 -6.74 -14.11
N GLU A 119 19.58 -7.54 -13.08
CA GLU A 119 18.62 -8.49 -12.56
C GLU A 119 17.37 -7.72 -12.12
N ARG A 120 16.20 -8.21 -12.54
CA ARG A 120 14.94 -7.63 -12.08
C ARG A 120 14.91 -7.80 -10.56
N PRO A 121 14.71 -6.74 -9.77
CA PRO A 121 14.57 -6.90 -8.33
C PRO A 121 13.44 -7.91 -8.07
N VAL A 122 13.73 -8.92 -7.25
CA VAL A 122 12.75 -9.91 -6.83
C VAL A 122 11.57 -9.14 -6.25
N ALA A 123 10.37 -9.31 -6.82
CA ALA A 123 9.20 -8.57 -6.36
C ALA A 123 8.99 -8.90 -4.88
N PRO A 124 9.02 -7.90 -3.97
CA PRO A 124 8.76 -8.18 -2.58
C PRO A 124 7.33 -8.72 -2.44
N SER A 125 7.11 -9.60 -1.46
CA SER A 125 5.76 -10.07 -1.16
C SER A 125 4.84 -8.88 -0.89
N ARG A 126 3.67 -8.87 -1.52
CA ARG A 126 2.70 -7.76 -1.44
C ARG A 126 2.26 -7.50 0.00
N PHE A 127 2.24 -8.52 0.85
CA PHE A 127 1.87 -8.40 2.25
C PHE A 127 3.01 -7.84 3.10
N THR A 128 4.24 -8.33 2.95
CA THR A 128 5.38 -7.82 3.74
C THR A 128 5.73 -6.39 3.34
N ALA A 129 5.49 -6.00 2.09
CA ALA A 129 5.71 -4.64 1.61
C ALA A 129 4.88 -3.58 2.37
N LEU A 130 3.73 -3.96 2.94
CA LEU A 130 2.88 -3.06 3.74
C LEU A 130 3.52 -2.63 5.05
N PHE A 131 4.47 -3.42 5.58
CA PHE A 131 5.14 -3.13 6.86
C PHE A 131 6.49 -2.42 6.70
N VAL A 132 6.96 -2.21 5.46
CA VAL A 132 8.27 -1.60 5.19
C VAL A 132 8.17 -0.09 5.05
N SER A 133 7.07 0.44 4.51
CA SER A 133 6.93 1.87 4.28
C SER A 133 6.40 2.59 5.53
N PRO A 134 7.07 3.67 6.00
CA PRO A 134 6.65 4.40 7.18
C PRO A 134 5.26 5.03 7.02
N VAL A 135 4.90 5.41 5.79
CA VAL A 135 3.56 5.94 5.49
C VAL A 135 2.48 4.88 5.69
N THR A 136 2.74 3.64 5.29
CA THR A 136 1.78 2.54 5.47
C THR A 136 1.70 2.11 6.92
N LEU A 137 2.80 2.14 7.68
CA LEU A 137 2.78 1.92 9.13
C LEU A 137 1.93 2.96 9.86
N VAL A 138 2.07 4.25 9.53
CA VAL A 138 1.23 5.32 10.12
C VAL A 138 -0.24 5.11 9.77
N LEU A 139 -0.55 4.72 8.53
CA LEU A 139 -1.92 4.43 8.08
C LEU A 139 -2.49 3.21 8.83
N LEU A 140 -1.72 2.15 9.01
CA LEU A 140 -2.11 0.97 9.78
C LEU A 140 -2.35 1.33 11.24
N LEU A 141 -1.52 2.18 11.85
CA LEU A 141 -1.70 2.63 13.23
C LEU A 141 -2.96 3.49 13.37
N LEU A 142 -3.25 4.38 12.41
CA LEU A 142 -4.50 5.15 12.37
C LEU A 142 -5.74 4.25 12.24
N ILE A 143 -5.70 3.25 11.36
CA ILE A 143 -6.79 2.28 11.20
C ILE A 143 -6.95 1.46 12.49
N TRP A 144 -5.84 1.05 13.11
CA TRP A 144 -5.84 0.29 14.36
C TRP A 144 -6.40 1.12 15.52
N GLY A 145 -5.94 2.36 15.70
CA GLY A 145 -6.45 3.28 16.72
C GLY A 145 -7.92 3.65 16.49
N GLY A 146 -8.33 3.87 15.24
CA GLY A 146 -9.74 4.06 14.87
C GLY A 146 -10.60 2.84 15.18
N SER A 147 -10.07 1.63 14.96
CA SER A 147 -10.73 0.37 15.33
C SER A 147 -10.91 0.23 16.84
N LEU A 148 -9.92 0.62 17.64
CA LEU A 148 -10.02 0.65 19.11
C LEU A 148 -11.07 1.65 19.57
N TYR A 149 -11.06 2.87 19.05
CA TYR A 149 -12.06 3.87 19.41
C TYR A 149 -13.48 3.44 19.02
N ALA A 150 -13.66 2.89 17.81
CA ALA A 150 -14.93 2.33 17.39
C ALA A 150 -15.41 1.22 18.33
N SER A 151 -14.50 0.33 18.77
CA SER A 151 -14.81 -0.75 19.69
C SER A 151 -15.23 -0.25 21.07
N TYR A 152 -14.62 0.83 21.55
CA TYR A 152 -14.98 1.49 22.81
C TYR A 152 -16.41 2.04 22.76
N GLU A 153 -16.76 2.77 21.69
CA GLU A 153 -18.12 3.27 21.48
C GLU A 153 -19.12 2.10 21.38
N ILE A 154 -18.80 1.06 20.60
CA ILE A 154 -19.67 -0.11 20.44
C ILE A 154 -19.91 -0.81 21.80
N ALA A 155 -18.90 -0.90 22.67
CA ALA A 155 -19.03 -1.49 23.99
C ALA A 155 -20.06 -0.72 24.84
N ILE A 156 -20.01 0.60 24.84
CA ILE A 156 -20.96 1.46 25.54
C ILE A 156 -22.36 1.32 24.93
N PHE A 157 -22.50 1.45 23.61
CA PHE A 157 -23.80 1.37 22.92
C PHE A 157 -24.48 0.00 23.04
N LYS A 158 -23.70 -1.08 23.16
CA LYS A 158 -24.21 -2.46 23.26
C LYS A 158 -24.24 -3.00 24.69
N ASN A 159 -23.91 -2.18 25.69
CA ASN A 159 -23.81 -2.57 27.12
C ASN A 159 -22.90 -3.79 27.34
N ARG A 160 -21.76 -3.85 26.64
CA ARG A 160 -20.78 -4.92 26.78
C ARG A 160 -19.55 -4.44 27.54
N PRO A 161 -18.86 -5.31 28.30
CA PRO A 161 -17.68 -4.91 29.04
C PRO A 161 -16.60 -4.40 28.09
N VAL A 162 -16.12 -3.18 28.34
CA VAL A 162 -15.05 -2.55 27.54
C VAL A 162 -13.80 -3.44 27.56
N ALA A 163 -13.51 -4.05 28.70
CA ALA A 163 -12.40 -4.99 28.90
C ALA A 163 -12.49 -6.24 28.01
N LEU A 164 -13.64 -6.58 27.44
CA LEU A 164 -13.80 -7.69 26.50
C LEU A 164 -13.71 -7.22 25.06
N VAL A 165 -14.41 -6.14 24.72
CA VAL A 165 -14.58 -5.70 23.33
C VAL A 165 -13.31 -5.05 22.77
N MET A 166 -12.62 -4.23 23.58
CA MET A 166 -11.41 -3.52 23.15
C MET A 166 -10.22 -4.44 22.83
N PRO A 167 -9.86 -5.46 23.65
CA PRO A 167 -8.74 -6.35 23.31
C PRO A 167 -9.03 -7.21 22.07
N ILE A 168 -10.29 -7.61 21.85
CA ILE A 168 -10.65 -8.33 20.62
C ILE A 168 -10.45 -7.43 19.39
N ALA A 169 -10.78 -6.14 19.49
CA ALA A 169 -10.51 -5.17 18.44
C ALA A 169 -9.01 -4.87 18.24
N ALA A 170 -8.19 -5.00 19.29
CA ALA A 170 -6.74 -4.86 19.21
C ALA A 170 -6.10 -6.00 18.40
N VAL A 171 -6.58 -7.24 18.58
CA VAL A 171 -6.07 -8.45 17.88
C VAL A 171 -6.64 -8.56 16.47
N PHE A 172 -7.94 -8.26 16.29
CA PHE A 172 -8.64 -8.33 15.00
C PHE A 172 -9.24 -6.97 14.63
N PRO A 173 -8.42 -6.05 14.08
CA PRO A 173 -8.88 -4.74 13.67
C PRO A 173 -10.01 -4.87 12.64
N VAL A 174 -10.99 -3.96 12.71
CA VAL A 174 -12.19 -3.93 11.85
C VAL A 174 -13.17 -5.09 12.08
N VAL A 175 -12.71 -6.35 12.06
CA VAL A 175 -13.58 -7.53 12.19
C VAL A 175 -14.14 -7.67 13.60
N GLY A 176 -13.30 -7.51 14.64
CA GLY A 176 -13.74 -7.59 16.03
C GLY A 176 -14.88 -6.62 16.36
N PRO A 177 -14.72 -5.30 16.14
CA PRO A 177 -15.78 -4.32 16.34
C PRO A 177 -17.04 -4.63 15.54
N LEU A 178 -16.90 -5.05 14.27
CA LEU A 178 -18.04 -5.36 13.40
C LEU A 178 -18.92 -6.49 13.95
N VAL A 179 -18.31 -7.54 14.51
CA VAL A 179 -19.05 -8.65 15.13
C VAL A 179 -19.88 -8.16 16.32
N PHE A 180 -19.29 -7.37 17.22
CA PHE A 180 -20.01 -6.82 18.38
C PHE A 180 -21.09 -5.82 17.99
N PHE A 181 -20.89 -5.08 16.90
CA PHE A 181 -21.90 -4.20 16.35
C PHE A 181 -23.13 -4.97 15.82
N CYS A 182 -22.90 -6.09 15.14
CA CYS A 182 -23.96 -6.96 14.62
C CYS A 182 -24.66 -7.79 15.72
N MET A 183 -24.03 -7.99 16.88
CA MET A 183 -24.67 -8.64 18.02
C MET A 183 -25.77 -7.76 18.65
N PRO A 184 -26.82 -8.36 19.24
CA PRO A 184 -27.80 -7.63 20.03
C PRO A 184 -27.13 -7.01 21.28
N ALA A 185 -27.71 -5.91 21.76
CA ALA A 185 -27.27 -5.29 23.00
C ALA A 185 -27.47 -6.26 24.18
N ALA A 186 -26.49 -6.33 25.08
CA ALA A 186 -26.61 -7.10 26.30
C ALA A 186 -27.62 -6.42 27.24
N PRO A 187 -28.30 -7.20 28.12
CA PRO A 187 -29.14 -6.63 29.15
C PRO A 187 -28.31 -5.69 30.05
N VAL A 188 -28.92 -4.58 30.46
CA VAL A 188 -28.28 -3.62 31.38
C VAL A 188 -28.09 -4.32 32.72
N LYS A 189 -26.84 -4.66 33.07
CA LYS A 189 -26.48 -5.19 34.39
C LYS A 189 -26.75 -4.14 35.46
N SER A 190 -27.20 -4.57 36.64
CA SER A 190 -27.43 -3.66 37.76
C SER A 190 -26.11 -3.09 38.29
N ALA A 191 -26.14 -1.94 38.96
CA ALA A 191 -24.93 -1.31 39.50
C ALA A 191 -24.17 -2.24 40.48
N GLU A 192 -24.91 -3.06 41.23
CA GLU A 192 -24.35 -4.04 42.17
C GLU A 192 -23.64 -5.19 41.44
N GLU A 193 -24.16 -5.62 40.29
CA GLU A 193 -23.51 -6.64 39.44
C GLU A 193 -22.25 -6.11 38.75
N LEU A 194 -22.25 -4.83 38.35
CA LEU A 194 -21.09 -4.14 37.76
C LEU A 194 -19.97 -3.93 38.79
N GLU A 195 -20.32 -3.57 40.02
CA GLU A 195 -19.39 -3.42 41.14
C GLU A 195 -18.83 -4.76 41.59
N ALA A 196 -19.66 -5.82 41.64
CA ALA A 196 -19.21 -7.18 41.94
C ALA A 196 -18.27 -7.74 40.86
N GLU A 197 -18.55 -7.50 39.57
CA GLU A 197 -17.68 -7.94 38.46
C GLU A 197 -16.39 -7.11 38.39
N ALA A 198 -16.42 -5.81 38.73
CA ALA A 198 -15.22 -4.98 38.85
C ALA A 198 -14.34 -5.40 40.04
N ALA A 199 -14.95 -5.73 41.18
CA ALA A 199 -14.25 -6.26 42.34
C ALA A 199 -13.64 -7.65 42.05
N ALA A 200 -14.38 -8.53 41.37
CA ALA A 200 -13.87 -9.84 40.94
C ALA A 200 -12.73 -9.72 39.92
N ALA A 201 -12.82 -8.78 38.96
CA ALA A 201 -11.75 -8.53 37.98
C ALA A 201 -10.49 -7.94 38.61
N MET A 202 -10.62 -7.14 39.68
CA MET A 202 -9.48 -6.66 40.47
C MET A 202 -8.83 -7.79 41.28
N GLN A 203 -9.63 -8.71 41.81
CA GLN A 203 -9.12 -9.90 42.52
C GLN A 203 -8.43 -10.91 41.60
N GLU A 204 -8.89 -11.09 40.35
CA GLU A 204 -8.18 -11.94 39.37
C GLU A 204 -6.89 -11.30 38.82
N GLY A 205 -6.80 -9.97 38.79
CA GLY A 205 -5.62 -9.22 38.33
C GLY A 205 -4.46 -9.18 39.33
N GLU A 206 -4.74 -9.28 40.62
CA GLU A 206 -3.73 -9.22 41.69
C GLU A 206 -2.99 -10.56 41.89
N VAL A 207 -3.51 -11.67 41.35
CA VAL A 207 -2.93 -13.01 41.54
C VAL A 207 -1.78 -13.33 40.56
N VAL A 208 -1.50 -12.47 39.57
CA VAL A 208 -0.47 -12.77 38.55
C VAL A 208 0.94 -12.30 38.93
N GLU A 209 1.12 -11.42 39.94
CA GLU A 209 2.45 -10.87 40.25
C GLU A 209 3.17 -11.48 41.47
N GLU A 210 2.55 -12.37 42.24
CA GLU A 210 3.23 -13.04 43.36
C GLU A 210 2.82 -14.51 43.45
N GLY A 211 3.64 -15.38 42.87
CA GLY A 211 3.33 -16.81 42.72
C GLY A 211 4.57 -17.70 42.76
N ALA A 212 5.46 -17.48 43.72
CA ALA A 212 6.41 -18.49 44.18
C ALA A 212 6.38 -18.56 45.71
N GLU A 213 5.35 -19.19 46.27
CA GLU A 213 5.49 -20.28 47.25
C GLU A 213 4.11 -20.71 47.77
N MET A 214 3.94 -22.03 47.81
CA MET A 214 2.77 -22.71 48.32
C MET A 214 2.60 -22.51 49.83
N ALA A 215 1.36 -22.32 50.29
CA ALA A 215 0.84 -23.06 51.42
C ALA A 215 -0.69 -23.03 51.41
N GLN A 216 -1.27 -24.22 51.32
CA GLN A 216 -2.68 -24.47 51.56
C GLN A 216 -3.03 -24.08 52.99
N GLU A 217 -4.10 -23.33 53.21
CA GLU A 217 -4.99 -23.58 54.34
C GLU A 217 -6.45 -23.38 53.90
N GLN A 218 -7.19 -24.46 54.05
CA GLN A 218 -8.59 -24.65 53.72
C GLN A 218 -9.37 -24.37 55.00
N GLN A 219 -10.15 -23.28 55.07
CA GLN A 219 -11.11 -23.09 56.15
C GLN A 219 -12.44 -22.53 55.62
N THR A 220 -13.38 -23.48 55.51
CA THR A 220 -14.72 -23.44 56.11
C THR A 220 -15.55 -22.16 55.95
N GLN A 221 -16.60 -22.30 55.13
CA GLN A 221 -17.83 -21.52 55.17
C GLN A 221 -18.31 -21.32 56.62
N VAL A 222 -18.45 -20.06 57.02
CA VAL A 222 -19.43 -19.67 58.03
C VAL A 222 -20.29 -18.60 57.38
N GLU A 223 -21.45 -19.06 56.91
CA GLU A 223 -22.66 -18.30 56.68
C GLU A 223 -23.06 -17.53 57.96
N PRO A 224 -23.29 -16.21 57.89
CA PRO A 224 -24.15 -15.55 58.84
C PRO A 224 -25.52 -15.36 58.17
N GLU A 225 -26.44 -16.27 58.47
CA GLU A 225 -27.87 -16.02 58.38
C GLU A 225 -28.30 -15.11 59.56
N PRO A 226 -29.50 -14.54 59.53
CA PRO A 226 -29.78 -13.15 59.21
C PRO A 226 -29.99 -12.29 60.47
N THR A 227 -29.42 -11.09 60.51
CA THR A 227 -29.89 -10.08 61.48
C THR A 227 -31.28 -9.65 61.05
N ALA A 228 -32.28 -10.01 61.86
CA ALA A 228 -33.66 -9.60 61.67
C ALA A 228 -33.77 -8.07 61.48
N PRO A 229 -34.65 -7.60 60.57
CA PRO A 229 -34.70 -6.20 60.17
C PRO A 229 -35.16 -5.34 61.34
N ALA A 230 -34.40 -4.29 61.66
CA ALA A 230 -34.98 -3.15 62.34
C ALA A 230 -36.01 -2.54 61.38
N GLU A 231 -37.29 -2.53 61.78
CA GLU A 231 -38.37 -1.91 61.02
C GLU A 231 -37.96 -0.47 60.64
N PRO A 232 -37.88 -0.10 59.36
CA PRO A 232 -37.69 1.29 59.01
C PRO A 232 -38.99 2.02 59.38
N GLN A 233 -38.91 2.86 60.41
CA GLN A 233 -39.96 3.77 60.87
C GLN A 233 -40.30 4.87 59.83
N TYR A 234 -39.68 4.80 58.65
CA TYR A 234 -39.76 5.77 57.56
C TYR A 234 -40.04 5.05 56.23
N PRO A 235 -40.71 5.72 55.27
CA PRO A 235 -40.95 5.14 53.97
C PRO A 235 -39.63 4.73 53.29
N PRO A 236 -39.59 3.60 52.57
CA PRO A 236 -38.38 3.12 51.93
C PRO A 236 -37.87 4.15 50.91
N PRO A 237 -36.54 4.37 50.83
CA PRO A 237 -35.97 5.36 49.92
C PRO A 237 -36.26 4.97 48.46
N GLN A 238 -36.76 5.93 47.68
CA GLN A 238 -37.01 5.72 46.26
C GLN A 238 -35.74 6.05 45.48
N VAL A 239 -35.14 5.04 44.86
CA VAL A 239 -33.89 5.17 44.09
C VAL A 239 -34.20 5.10 42.60
N PHE A 240 -33.88 6.15 41.87
CA PHE A 240 -33.96 6.21 40.42
C PHE A 240 -32.54 6.24 39.86
N LYS A 241 -32.12 5.17 39.18
CA LYS A 241 -30.79 5.07 38.54
C LYS A 241 -30.87 5.38 37.04
N ARG A 242 -29.84 6.05 36.52
CA ARG A 242 -29.65 6.25 35.09
C ARG A 242 -29.40 4.90 34.42
N GLY A 243 -30.24 4.56 33.44
CA GLY A 243 -30.24 3.25 32.77
C GLY A 243 -31.54 2.48 32.99
N GLN A 244 -32.18 2.64 34.15
CA GLN A 244 -33.56 2.17 34.37
C GLN A 244 -34.57 3.24 33.93
N PHE A 245 -34.28 4.50 34.23
CA PHE A 245 -35.08 5.64 33.83
C PHE A 245 -34.29 6.57 32.92
N ILE A 246 -34.97 7.09 31.91
CA ILE A 246 -34.42 8.15 31.05
C ILE A 246 -34.68 9.48 31.75
N PHE A 247 -33.63 10.10 32.27
CA PHE A 247 -33.70 11.43 32.87
C PHE A 247 -33.86 12.47 31.76
N ASN A 248 -35.08 12.94 31.61
CA ASN A 248 -35.46 14.04 30.73
C ASN A 248 -36.53 14.88 31.42
N ARG A 249 -36.91 16.02 30.83
CA ARG A 249 -37.94 16.90 31.38
C ARG A 249 -39.22 16.15 31.82
N ARG A 250 -39.71 15.23 30.99
CA ARG A 250 -40.93 14.45 31.27
C ARG A 250 -40.78 13.57 32.50
N PHE A 251 -39.61 12.96 32.72
CA PHE A 251 -39.35 12.16 33.91
C PHE A 251 -39.50 13.00 35.18
N PHE A 252 -38.89 14.20 35.23
CA PHE A 252 -39.01 15.09 36.39
C PHE A 252 -40.44 15.60 36.59
N GLU A 253 -41.10 16.06 35.52
CA GLU A 253 -42.48 16.56 35.59
C GLU A 253 -43.49 15.49 36.00
N THR A 254 -43.22 14.20 35.74
CA THR A 254 -44.17 13.12 36.05
C THR A 254 -43.89 12.43 37.38
N LYS A 255 -42.62 12.12 37.69
CA LYS A 255 -42.23 11.41 38.91
C LYS A 255 -41.99 12.34 40.09
N PHE A 256 -41.61 13.59 39.83
CA PHE A 256 -41.29 14.60 40.85
C PHE A 256 -42.25 15.79 40.80
N ALA A 257 -43.44 15.63 40.20
CA ALA A 257 -44.43 16.69 40.02
C ALA A 257 -44.71 17.49 41.30
N ALA A 258 -44.73 16.80 42.43
CA ALA A 258 -45.08 17.37 43.71
C ALA A 258 -43.91 18.16 44.36
N PHE A 259 -42.67 17.83 44.01
CA PHE A 259 -41.45 18.57 44.38
C PHE A 259 -41.23 19.85 43.57
N PHE A 260 -42.06 20.15 42.56
CA PHE A 260 -42.08 21.45 41.86
C PHE A 260 -43.02 22.46 42.53
N ARG A 261 -43.82 22.05 43.51
CA ARG A 261 -44.74 22.96 44.17
C ARG A 261 -43.97 23.90 45.09
N PRO A 262 -44.36 25.19 45.18
CA PRO A 262 -43.72 26.15 46.07
C PRO A 262 -43.86 25.75 47.55
N VAL A 263 -44.92 25.01 47.90
CA VAL A 263 -45.15 24.38 49.19
C VAL A 263 -45.37 22.89 48.96
N LEU A 264 -44.49 22.07 49.51
CA LEU A 264 -44.55 20.61 49.45
C LEU A 264 -45.77 20.09 50.25
N GLY A 265 -46.35 18.97 49.80
CA GLY A 265 -47.45 18.31 50.51
C GLY A 265 -47.01 17.73 51.86
N GLU A 266 -47.95 17.39 52.75
CA GLU A 266 -47.63 16.87 54.09
C GLU A 266 -46.75 15.62 54.07
N GLU A 267 -46.86 14.79 53.03
CA GLU A 267 -46.05 13.56 52.87
C GLU A 267 -44.62 13.82 52.33
N GLU A 268 -44.37 14.99 51.73
CA GLU A 268 -43.13 15.30 51.01
C GLU A 268 -42.27 16.35 51.72
N LYS A 269 -42.84 17.06 52.69
CA LYS A 269 -42.13 18.08 53.50
C LYS A 269 -40.90 17.51 54.20
N ASP A 270 -40.98 16.26 54.61
CA ASP A 270 -39.90 15.56 55.30
C ASP A 270 -39.03 14.72 54.37
N MET A 271 -39.25 14.79 53.05
CA MET A 271 -38.43 14.12 52.04
C MET A 271 -37.31 15.04 51.54
N VAL A 272 -36.14 14.45 51.31
CA VAL A 272 -34.94 15.08 50.78
C VAL A 272 -34.56 14.39 49.49
N ILE A 273 -34.19 15.20 48.50
CA ILE A 273 -33.73 14.76 47.19
C ILE A 273 -32.20 14.79 47.21
N ILE A 274 -31.60 13.63 47.01
CA ILE A 274 -30.16 13.48 46.78
C ILE A 274 -29.95 13.19 45.30
N ILE A 275 -29.15 14.00 44.63
CA ILE A 275 -28.77 13.79 43.23
C ILE A 275 -27.28 13.53 43.18
N ARG A 276 -26.88 12.31 42.80
CA ARG A 276 -25.48 12.03 42.46
C ARG A 276 -25.28 12.32 40.97
N SER A 277 -24.49 13.34 40.70
CA SER A 277 -24.08 13.75 39.36
C SER A 277 -22.59 13.46 39.15
N ALA A 278 -22.13 13.46 37.91
CA ALA A 278 -20.70 13.43 37.59
C ALA A 278 -19.90 14.55 38.27
N ARG A 279 -20.55 15.67 38.64
CA ARG A 279 -19.93 16.81 39.33
C ARG A 279 -19.88 16.68 40.86
N GLY A 280 -20.53 15.68 41.43
CA GLY A 280 -20.65 15.48 42.88
C GLY A 280 -22.09 15.21 43.33
N GLU A 281 -22.26 15.14 44.65
CA GLU A 281 -23.54 14.88 45.29
C GLU A 281 -24.22 16.18 45.73
N TYR A 282 -25.48 16.34 45.34
CA TYR A 282 -26.29 17.51 45.65
C TYR A 282 -27.49 17.12 46.50
N LEU A 283 -27.65 17.78 47.66
CA LEU A 283 -28.76 17.58 48.58
C LEU A 283 -29.72 18.78 48.48
N GLY A 284 -30.96 18.54 48.05
CA GLY A 284 -31.97 19.58 47.90
C GLY A 284 -33.35 19.11 48.35
N HIS A 285 -34.31 20.03 48.42
CA HIS A 285 -35.68 19.73 48.86
C HIS A 285 -36.73 19.92 47.77
N ARG A 286 -36.44 20.75 46.77
CA ARG A 286 -37.38 21.06 45.70
C ARG A 286 -36.68 21.38 44.41
N PHE A 287 -37.41 21.21 43.31
CA PHE A 287 -37.01 21.66 42.00
C PHE A 287 -37.66 23.01 41.69
N SER A 288 -36.87 23.98 41.21
CA SER A 288 -37.38 25.31 40.84
C SER A 288 -38.05 25.26 39.46
N LYS A 289 -37.35 24.70 38.48
CA LYS A 289 -37.85 24.53 37.10
C LYS A 289 -37.15 23.38 36.38
N ALA A 290 -37.85 22.77 35.43
CA ALA A 290 -37.32 21.76 34.52
C ALA A 290 -37.34 22.30 33.08
N GLU A 291 -36.15 22.41 32.48
CA GLU A 291 -35.98 22.83 31.09
C GLU A 291 -35.72 21.62 30.18
N ALA A 292 -35.49 21.86 28.89
CA ALA A 292 -35.30 20.79 27.91
C ALA A 292 -34.05 19.94 28.18
N ASN A 293 -32.97 20.56 28.69
CA ASN A 293 -31.66 19.90 28.82
C ASN A 293 -31.16 19.79 30.27
N HIS A 294 -31.77 20.51 31.21
CA HIS A 294 -31.32 20.60 32.59
C HIS A 294 -32.49 20.90 33.54
N VAL A 295 -32.28 20.62 34.82
CA VAL A 295 -33.20 20.93 35.91
C VAL A 295 -32.50 21.80 36.95
N PHE A 296 -33.26 22.65 37.64
CA PHE A 296 -32.74 23.48 38.72
C PHE A 296 -33.17 22.88 40.06
N LEU A 297 -32.20 22.43 40.83
CA LEU A 297 -32.40 21.95 42.19
C LEU A 297 -32.11 23.08 43.18
N GLN A 298 -32.99 23.29 44.15
CA GLN A 298 -32.76 24.25 45.22
C GLN A 298 -32.06 23.55 46.40
N ILE A 299 -30.85 24.02 46.69
CA ILE A 299 -29.98 23.52 47.75
C ILE A 299 -29.96 24.57 48.88
N TYR A 300 -29.93 24.15 50.13
CA TYR A 300 -29.69 25.06 51.25
C TYR A 300 -28.21 25.10 51.59
N LYS A 301 -27.63 26.30 51.55
CA LYS A 301 -26.27 26.55 52.03
C LYS A 301 -26.36 27.51 53.22
N GLY A 302 -26.56 26.94 54.40
CA GLY A 302 -26.83 27.72 55.61
C GLY A 302 -28.21 28.39 55.57
N ASN A 303 -28.26 29.71 55.75
CA ASN A 303 -29.50 30.49 55.81
C ASN A 303 -30.03 30.97 54.44
N ALA A 304 -29.35 30.62 53.35
CA ALA A 304 -29.71 30.99 51.98
C ALA A 304 -29.95 29.75 51.12
N SER A 305 -30.94 29.85 50.22
CA SER A 305 -31.16 28.85 49.18
C SER A 305 -30.41 29.24 47.92
N GLU A 306 -29.68 28.30 47.34
CA GLU A 306 -28.97 28.43 46.06
C GLU A 306 -29.62 27.51 45.02
N GLU A 307 -29.83 28.02 43.81
CA GLU A 307 -30.34 27.22 42.69
C GLU A 307 -29.16 26.67 41.89
N VAL A 308 -29.03 25.34 41.88
CA VAL A 308 -27.99 24.65 41.12
C VAL A 308 -28.58 24.06 39.85
N MET A 309 -28.00 24.45 38.72
CA MET A 309 -28.33 23.92 37.41
C MET A 309 -27.67 22.56 37.20
N LEU A 310 -28.48 21.52 36.97
CA LEU A 310 -28.02 20.14 36.76
C LEU A 310 -28.43 19.66 35.35
N PRO A 311 -27.46 19.50 34.42
CA PRO A 311 -27.71 18.89 33.13
C PRO A 311 -28.16 17.44 33.26
N TYR A 312 -29.19 17.03 32.51
CA TYR A 312 -29.71 15.65 32.59
C TYR A 312 -28.67 14.59 32.24
N VAL A 313 -27.72 14.94 31.38
CA VAL A 313 -26.62 14.07 30.93
C VAL A 313 -25.58 13.83 32.04
N GLU A 314 -25.59 14.60 33.12
CA GLU A 314 -24.63 14.42 34.20
C GLU A 314 -25.21 13.69 35.41
N ILE A 315 -26.54 13.56 35.49
CA ILE A 315 -27.23 12.92 36.61
C ILE A 315 -27.10 11.40 36.49
N ASN A 316 -26.45 10.76 37.47
CA ASN A 316 -26.29 9.31 37.51
C ASN A 316 -27.41 8.63 38.28
N GLU A 317 -27.84 9.24 39.39
CA GLU A 317 -28.93 8.71 40.20
C GLU A 317 -29.60 9.80 41.04
N ILE A 318 -30.86 9.56 41.39
CA ILE A 318 -31.69 10.41 42.22
C ILE A 318 -32.29 9.53 43.31
N ILE A 319 -32.07 9.90 44.56
CA ILE A 319 -32.56 9.18 45.74
C ILE A 319 -33.50 10.13 46.48
N ILE A 320 -34.72 9.69 46.75
CA ILE A 320 -35.64 10.38 47.64
C ILE A 320 -35.66 9.62 48.96
N LYS A 321 -35.30 10.31 50.05
CA LYS A 321 -35.31 9.71 51.40
C LYS A 321 -35.93 10.65 52.41
N HIS A 322 -36.37 10.10 53.54
CA HIS A 322 -36.78 10.92 54.67
C HIS A 322 -35.57 11.67 55.26
N LYS A 323 -35.76 12.90 55.73
CA LYS A 323 -34.73 13.78 56.29
C LYS A 323 -33.94 13.13 57.42
N ASP A 324 -34.63 12.33 58.23
CA ASP A 324 -34.07 11.65 59.41
C ASP A 324 -33.51 10.24 59.11
N ALA A 325 -33.60 9.78 57.85
CA ALA A 325 -33.05 8.48 57.46
C ALA A 325 -31.50 8.56 57.34
N PRO A 326 -30.76 7.57 57.89
CA PRO A 326 -29.30 7.54 57.81
C PRO A 326 -28.83 7.60 56.34
N MET A 327 -27.68 8.24 56.10
CA MET A 327 -27.06 8.27 54.78
C MET A 327 -26.70 6.84 54.36
N PRO A 328 -27.09 6.38 53.17
CA PRO A 328 -26.64 5.11 52.62
C PRO A 328 -25.16 5.16 52.24
#